data_AF-A0A7W0YYF2-F1
#
_entry.id   AF-A0A7W0YYF2-F1
#
_cell.length_a   1.000
_cell.length_b   1.000
_cell.length_c   1.000
_cell.angle_alpha   90.00
_cell.angle_beta   90.00
_cell.angle_gamma   90.00
#
_symmetry.space_group_name_H-M   'P 1'
#
loop_
_entity.id
_entity.type
_entity.pdbx_description
1 polymer ?
#
loop_
_entity_poly.entity_id
_entity_poly.type
_entity_poly.pdbx_seq_one_letter_code
_entity_poly.pdbx_strand_id
1 'polypeptide(L)' 'MMAARHAHLVGSIPGDTPREAMQLAMTTLGPQLRSLPDGETGERRNWIISIIESLRAHPDLELAKEGDGSDYD' A
#
# COMPACT_ATOMS: atom_id res chain seq x y z
N MET A 1 18.49 23.41 -12.40
CA MET A 1 18.46 21.93 -12.50
C MET A 1 17.12 21.48 -11.93
N MET A 2 16.25 20.88 -12.73
CA MET A 2 14.97 20.34 -12.23
C MET A 2 15.26 19.19 -11.27
N ALA A 3 14.66 19.20 -10.08
CA ALA A 3 14.80 18.11 -9.13
C ALA A 3 14.25 16.82 -9.77
N ALA A 4 15.01 15.72 -9.68
CA ALA A 4 14.53 14.44 -10.18
C ALA A 4 13.26 14.02 -9.41
N ARG A 5 12.21 13.65 -10.16
CA ARG A 5 10.98 13.10 -9.58
C ARG A 5 11.24 11.66 -9.15
N HIS A 6 10.90 11.35 -7.91
CA HIS A 6 11.03 10.01 -7.34
C HIS A 6 9.64 9.41 -7.11
N ALA A 7 9.58 8.08 -7.06
CA ALA A 7 8.38 7.32 -6.76
C ALA A 7 8.42 6.82 -5.31
N HIS A 8 7.29 6.96 -4.61
CA HIS A 8 7.06 6.36 -3.30
C HIS A 8 5.86 5.42 -3.44
N LEU A 9 6.07 4.14 -3.13
CA LEU A 9 5.04 3.11 -3.22
C LEU A 9 4.33 3.00 -1.87
N VAL A 10 3.00 3.02 -1.91
CA VAL A 10 2.12 2.88 -0.74
C VAL A 10 1.15 1.73 -1.00
N GLY A 11 0.99 0.86 -0.01
CA GLY A 11 0.11 -0.30 -0.09
C GLY A 11 0.78 -1.55 -0.66
N SER A 12 -0.04 -2.55 -0.98
CA SER A 12 0.40 -3.85 -1.45
C SER A 12 0.75 -3.84 -2.94
N ILE A 13 1.74 -4.64 -3.32
CA ILE A 13 2.19 -4.76 -4.71
C ILE A 13 1.72 -6.11 -5.26
N PRO A 14 1.16 -6.16 -6.49
CA PRO A 14 0.79 -7.42 -7.12
C PRO A 14 1.98 -8.39 -7.25
N GLY A 15 1.76 -9.64 -6.85
CA GLY A 15 2.75 -10.73 -6.94
C GLY A 15 2.31 -11.90 -6.07
N ASP A 16 2.67 -13.13 -6.45
CA ASP A 16 2.37 -14.31 -5.64
C ASP A 16 3.39 -14.44 -4.50
N THR A 17 4.60 -13.89 -4.70
CA THR A 17 5.66 -13.87 -3.70
C THR A 17 6.25 -12.47 -3.49
N PRO A 18 6.85 -12.20 -2.30
CA PRO A 18 7.56 -10.94 -2.06
C PRO A 18 8.66 -10.67 -3.10
N ARG A 19 9.34 -11.72 -3.58
CA ARG A 19 10.37 -11.62 -4.63
C ARG A 19 9.80 -11.05 -5.92
N GLU A 20 8.68 -11.60 -6.40
CA GLU A 20 8.04 -11.15 -7.63
C GLU A 20 7.57 -9.70 -7.51
N ALA A 21 6.94 -9.35 -6.39
CA ALA A 21 6.50 -7.99 -6.11
C ALA A 21 7.68 -6.99 -6.07
N MET A 22 8.77 -7.34 -5.37
CA MET A 22 9.98 -6.52 -5.31
C MET A 22 10.64 -6.37 -6.69
N GLN A 23 10.74 -7.46 -7.46
CA GLN A 23 11.33 -7.44 -8.79
C GLN A 23 10.49 -6.60 -9.76
N LEU A 24 9.15 -6.65 -9.66
CA LEU A 24 8.25 -5.79 -10.42
C LEU A 24 8.49 -4.31 -10.11
N ALA A 25 8.60 -3.93 -8.84
CA ALA A 25 8.89 -2.56 -8.43
C ALA A 25 10.24 -2.07 -8.99
N MET A 26 11.30 -2.87 -8.82
CA MET A 26 12.65 -2.51 -9.27
C MET A 26 12.75 -2.38 -10.79
N THR A 27 12.13 -3.29 -11.53
CA THR A 27 12.17 -3.28 -13.01
C THR A 27 11.35 -2.14 -13.61
N THR A 28 10.26 -1.73 -12.94
CA THR A 28 9.38 -0.67 -13.43
C THR A 28 9.91 0.72 -13.11
N LEU A 29 10.41 0.95 -11.88
CA LEU A 29 10.75 2.29 -11.39
C LEU A 29 12.25 2.53 -11.24
N GLY A 30 13.03 1.47 -11.03
CA GLY A 30 14.50 1.48 -10.99
C GLY A 30 15.11 2.72 -10.32
N PRO A 31 15.77 3.64 -11.07
CA PRO A 31 16.42 4.83 -10.50
C PRO A 31 15.49 5.81 -9.77
N GLN A 32 14.18 5.73 -9.98
CA GLN A 32 13.19 6.61 -9.34
C GLN A 32 12.80 6.12 -7.94
N LEU A 33 13.11 4.86 -7.58
CA LEU A 33 12.84 4.33 -6.24
C LEU A 33 13.88 4.81 -5.23
N ARG A 34 13.40 5.33 -4.11
CA ARG A 34 14.24 5.62 -2.93
C ARG A 34 14.18 4.54 -1.86
N SER A 35 13.10 3.77 -1.86
CA SER A 35 12.81 2.73 -0.87
C SER A 35 12.05 1.61 -1.57
N LEU A 36 12.36 0.37 -1.22
CA LEU A 36 11.64 -0.80 -1.69
C LEU A 36 10.74 -1.30 -0.54
N PRO A 37 9.40 -1.38 -0.73
CA PRO A 37 8.55 -2.01 0.26
C PRO A 37 8.87 -3.51 0.37
N ASP A 38 8.50 -4.13 1.49
CA ASP A 38 8.79 -5.54 1.80
C ASP A 38 8.02 -6.54 0.92
N GLY A 39 7.17 -6.06 0.01
CA GLY A 39 6.40 -6.88 -0.91
C GLY A 39 5.27 -7.61 -0.19
N GLU A 40 4.41 -6.87 0.51
CA GLU A 40 3.20 -7.45 1.11
C GLU A 40 2.32 -8.10 0.03
N THR A 41 2.44 -9.43 -0.09
CA THR A 41 1.67 -10.27 -1.00
C THR A 41 0.81 -11.28 -0.26
N GLY A 42 -0.02 -12.02 -1.00
CA GLY A 42 -0.82 -13.13 -0.47
C GLY A 42 -1.71 -12.71 0.70
N GLU A 43 -1.63 -13.43 1.81
CA GLU A 43 -2.42 -13.19 3.03
C GLU A 43 -2.20 -11.79 3.63
N ARG A 44 -1.03 -11.18 3.41
CA ARG A 44 -0.72 -9.85 3.95
C ARG A 44 -1.26 -8.71 3.09
N ARG A 45 -1.74 -8.97 1.87
CA ARG A 45 -2.19 -7.89 0.94
C ARG A 45 -3.33 -7.02 1.49
N ASN A 46 -4.05 -7.53 2.48
CA ASN A 46 -5.22 -6.90 3.08
C ASN A 46 -5.12 -6.79 4.61
N TRP A 47 -3.91 -6.79 5.16
CA TRP A 47 -3.71 -6.81 6.62
C TRP A 47 -4.46 -5.69 7.35
N ILE A 48 -4.60 -4.52 6.70
CA ILE A 48 -5.23 -3.34 7.27
C ILE A 48 -6.75 -3.50 7.44
N ILE A 49 -7.41 -4.40 6.69
CA ILE A 49 -8.87 -4.55 6.70
C ILE A 49 -9.36 -4.90 8.12
N SER A 50 -8.68 -5.81 8.82
CA SER A 50 -9.09 -6.21 10.17
C SER A 50 -9.03 -5.05 11.18
N ILE A 51 -8.07 -4.14 11.00
CA ILE A 51 -7.92 -2.95 11.84
C ILE A 51 -9.01 -1.95 11.53
N ILE A 52 -9.30 -1.71 10.25
CA ILE A 52 -10.39 -0.83 9.81
C ILE A 52 -11.72 -1.31 10.40
N GLU A 53 -12.04 -2.60 10.27
CA GLU A 53 -13.27 -3.16 10.82
C GLU A 53 -13.34 -3.07 12.35
N SER A 54 -12.20 -3.24 13.04
CA SER A 54 -12.12 -3.08 14.50
C SER A 54 -12.37 -1.62 14.93
N LEU A 55 -11.80 -0.65 14.20
CA LEU A 55 -12.02 0.78 14.46
C LEU A 55 -13.45 1.19 14.16
N ARG A 56 -14.04 0.68 13.07
CA ARG A 56 -15.43 0.92 12.68
C ARG A 56 -16.43 0.49 13.75
N ALA A 57 -16.13 -0.59 14.48
CA ALA A 57 -16.99 -1.11 15.54
C ALA A 57 -16.70 -0.50 16.93
N HIS A 58 -15.74 0.42 17.06
CA HIS A 58 -15.29 0.93 18.34
C HIS A 58 -16.29 1.95 18.93
N PRO A 59 -16.73 1.81 20.20
CA PRO A 59 -17.79 2.64 20.77
C PRO A 59 -17.43 4.13 20.90
N ASP A 60 -16.15 4.44 21.03
CA ASP A 60 -15.66 5.82 21.15
C ASP A 60 -15.33 6.49 19.80
N LEU A 61 -15.56 5.80 18.68
CA LEU A 61 -15.29 6.33 17.33
C LEU A 61 -16.58 6.48 16.54
N GLU A 62 -16.65 7.55 15.76
CA GLU A 62 -17.72 7.80 14.81
C GLU A 62 -17.17 7.75 13.38
N LEU A 63 -17.88 7.09 12.47
CA LEU A 63 -17.49 7.02 11.06
C LEU A 63 -17.75 8.36 10.38
N ALA A 64 -16.69 9.05 9.96
CA ALA A 64 -16.80 10.33 9.28
C ALA A 64 -17.33 10.22 7.83
N LYS A 65 -16.91 9.18 7.10
CA LYS A 65 -17.33 8.89 5.72
C LYS A 65 -17.28 7.38 5.48
N GLU A 66 -18.33 6.84 4.86
CA GLU A 66 -18.34 5.46 4.36
C GLU A 66 -17.59 5.41 3.02
N GLY A 67 -16.66 4.46 2.90
CA GLY A 67 -15.83 4.30 1.70
C GLY A 67 -15.52 2.83 1.44
N ASP A 68 -15.22 2.52 0.18
CA ASP A 68 -14.86 1.16 -0.27
C ASP A 68 -13.34 0.94 -0.38
N GLY A 69 -12.55 1.93 0.05
CA GLY A 69 -11.09 1.90 0.01
C GLY A 69 -10.50 2.20 -1.37
N SER A 70 -11.28 2.75 -2.31
CA SER A 70 -10.80 3.12 -3.64
C SER A 70 -10.53 4.61 -3.83
N ASP A 71 -10.97 5.47 -2.89
CA ASP A 71 -10.81 6.92 -2.94
C ASP A 71 -9.99 7.50 -1.76
N TYR A 72 -9.49 8.72 -1.96
CA TYR A 72 -8.80 9.51 -0.94
C TYR A 72 -9.50 10.88 -0.71
N ASP A 73 -10.67 11.06 -1.31
CA ASP A 73 -11.47 12.31 -1.26
C ASP A 73 -12.32 12.40 0.02
#